data_AF-A0A7S7NLI4-F1
#
_entry.id   AF-A0A7S7NLI4-F1
#
_cell.length_a   1.000
_cell.length_b   1.000
_cell.length_c   1.000
_cell.angle_alpha   90.00
_cell.angle_beta   90.00
_cell.angle_gamma   90.00
#
_symmetry.space_group_name_H-M   'P 1'
#
loop_
_entity.id
_entity.type
_entity.pdbx_description
1 polymer ?
#
loop_
_entity_poly.entity_id
_entity_poly.type
_entity_poly.pdbx_seq_one_letter_code
_entity_poly.pdbx_strand_id
1 'polypeptide(L)'
;MKRKSIHLAVAVVAVVGCLQAMMSDPVVNIGKRHGELRAAQEAIVSSFAHISTAQANNSDELGGHAAKAKEYLIKADAELRLAADVANRR
;
A
#
# COMPACT_ATOMS: atom_id res chain seq x y z
N MET A 1 -37.56 8.32 24.02
CA MET A 1 -36.13 8.67 24.04
C MET A 1 -35.24 7.47 23.62
N LYS A 2 -35.22 7.04 22.35
CA LYS A 2 -34.31 5.95 21.88
C LYS A 2 -33.81 6.10 20.43
N ARG A 3 -34.26 7.11 19.69
CA ARG A 3 -33.89 7.33 18.27
C ARG A 3 -32.59 8.13 18.09
N LYS A 4 -32.17 8.91 19.09
CA LYS A 4 -30.98 9.78 19.02
C LYS A 4 -29.66 9.01 19.16
N SER A 5 -29.67 7.83 19.78
CA SER A 5 -28.46 7.02 20.01
C SER A 5 -28.00 6.21 18.80
N ILE A 6 -28.86 6.00 17.80
CA ILE A 6 -28.52 5.21 16.60
C ILE A 6 -27.69 6.05 15.61
N HIS A 7 -27.98 7.35 15.51
CA HIS A 7 -27.23 8.26 14.63
C HIS A 7 -25.80 8.53 15.12
N LEU A 8 -25.52 8.34 16.42
CA LEU A 8 -24.20 8.55 16.99
C LEU A 8 -23.26 7.34 16.75
N ALA A 9 -23.80 6.14 16.65
CA ALA A 9 -23.02 4.93 16.36
C ALA A 9 -22.60 4.83 14.88
N VAL A 10 -23.41 5.36 13.96
CA VAL A 10 -23.11 5.35 12.51
C VAL A 10 -22.03 6.36 12.14
N ALA A 11 -21.91 7.48 12.86
CA ALA A 11 -20.90 8.50 12.59
C ALA A 11 -19.47 8.08 12.98
N VAL A 12 -19.30 7.16 13.93
CA VAL A 12 -17.97 6.72 14.41
C VAL A 12 -17.34 5.68 13.48
N VAL A 13 -18.15 4.86 12.78
CA VAL A 13 -17.63 3.86 11.82
C VAL A 13 -17.15 4.53 10.52
N ALA A 14 -17.69 5.70 10.15
CA ALA A 14 -17.33 6.39 8.91
C ALA A 14 -15.95 7.09 8.95
N VAL A 15 -15.42 7.43 10.13
CA VAL A 15 -14.17 8.21 10.25
C VAL A 15 -12.92 7.31 10.15
N VAL A 16 -13.03 6.02 10.45
CA VAL A 16 -11.89 5.07 10.38
C VAL A 16 -11.46 4.76 8.94
N GLY A 17 -12.34 4.99 7.95
CA GLY A 17 -12.05 4.74 6.53
C GLY A 17 -11.22 5.83 5.84
N CYS A 18 -11.11 7.03 6.40
CA CYS A 18 -10.46 8.18 5.75
C CYS A 18 -8.95 8.30 6.02
N LEU A 19 -8.35 7.36 6.76
CA LEU A 19 -6.92 7.31 7.05
C LEU A 19 -6.13 6.43 6.07
N GLN A 20 -6.66 6.16 4.87
CA GLN A 20 -5.82 5.72 3.76
C GLN A 20 -4.98 6.91 3.29
N ALA A 21 -3.98 7.20 4.10
CA ALA A 21 -2.95 8.18 3.86
C ALA A 21 -2.42 8.04 2.44
N MET A 22 -1.99 9.18 1.92
CA MET A 22 -1.46 9.40 0.59
C MET A 22 -0.25 8.46 0.38
N MET A 23 -0.51 7.24 -0.04
CA MET A 23 0.50 6.21 -0.24
C MET A 23 0.98 6.33 -1.67
N SER A 24 2.20 6.85 -1.85
CA SER A 24 2.82 6.96 -3.17
C SER A 24 3.10 5.58 -3.76
N ASP A 25 3.01 5.48 -5.09
CA ASP A 25 3.38 4.27 -5.81
C ASP A 25 4.83 3.86 -5.46
N PRO A 26 5.13 2.55 -5.39
CA PRO A 26 6.48 2.09 -5.14
C PRO A 26 7.39 2.51 -6.30
N VAL A 27 8.63 2.88 -5.98
CA VAL A 27 9.65 3.28 -6.96
C VAL A 27 11.00 2.67 -6.58
N VAL A 28 11.81 2.33 -7.59
CA VAL A 28 13.16 1.80 -7.38
C VAL A 28 14.10 2.94 -7.03
N ASN A 29 14.55 3.00 -5.77
CA ASN A 29 15.48 4.01 -5.28
C ASN A 29 16.56 3.46 -4.34
N ILE A 30 16.55 2.16 -4.05
CA ILE A 30 17.65 1.48 -3.36
C ILE A 30 18.84 1.35 -4.32
N GLY A 31 20.00 1.83 -3.87
CA GLY A 31 21.23 1.82 -4.67
C GLY A 31 21.79 0.41 -4.91
N LYS A 32 22.71 0.29 -5.89
CA LYS A 32 23.34 -0.98 -6.29
C LYS A 32 24.12 -1.69 -5.17
N ARG A 33 24.49 -0.97 -4.09
CA ARG A 33 25.16 -1.55 -2.91
C ARG A 33 24.34 -2.66 -2.24
N HIS A 34 23.01 -2.57 -2.33
CA HIS A 34 22.09 -3.55 -1.75
C HIS A 34 21.37 -4.30 -2.86
N GLY A 35 22.11 -5.12 -3.62
CA GLY A 35 21.63 -5.80 -4.82
C GLY A 35 20.29 -6.52 -4.64
N GLU A 36 20.18 -7.35 -3.61
CA GLU A 36 18.96 -8.11 -3.32
C GLU A 36 17.77 -7.23 -2.88
N LEU A 37 18.02 -6.19 -2.08
CA LEU A 37 16.95 -5.25 -1.68
C LEU A 37 16.47 -4.43 -2.87
N ARG A 38 17.38 -4.04 -3.76
CA ARG A 38 17.05 -3.37 -5.02
C ARG A 38 16.25 -4.28 -5.94
N ALA A 39 16.65 -5.54 -6.09
CA ALA A 39 15.93 -6.53 -6.89
C ALA A 39 14.51 -6.80 -6.34
N ALA A 40 14.37 -6.89 -5.02
CA ALA A 40 13.07 -6.98 -4.37
C ALA A 40 12.20 -5.74 -4.65
N GLN A 41 12.80 -4.54 -4.62
CA GLN A 41 12.09 -3.30 -4.97
C GLN A 41 11.65 -3.28 -6.44
N GLU A 42 12.50 -3.73 -7.36
CA GLU A 42 12.15 -3.89 -8.79
C GLU A 42 10.96 -4.85 -8.96
N ALA A 43 10.96 -5.99 -8.25
CA ALA A 43 9.85 -6.94 -8.28
C ALA A 43 8.55 -6.36 -7.71
N ILE A 44 8.62 -5.55 -6.64
CA ILE A 44 7.47 -4.84 -6.08
C ILE A 44 6.88 -3.85 -7.10
N VAL A 45 7.72 -3.04 -7.74
CA VAL A 45 7.28 -2.06 -8.76
C VAL A 45 6.61 -2.77 -9.93
N SER A 46 7.22 -3.84 -10.44
CA SER A 46 6.63 -4.66 -11.51
C SER A 46 5.27 -5.25 -11.10
N SER A 47 5.18 -5.84 -9.90
CA SER A 47 3.94 -6.43 -9.39
C SER A 47 2.83 -5.38 -9.21
N PHE A 48 3.18 -4.20 -8.72
CA PHE A 48 2.23 -3.09 -8.56
C PHE A 48 1.63 -2.65 -9.90
N ALA A 49 2.45 -2.58 -10.95
CA ALA A 49 1.99 -2.27 -12.30
C ALA A 49 1.06 -3.37 -12.83
N HIS A 50 1.41 -4.65 -12.67
CA HIS A 50 0.55 -5.77 -13.08
C HIS A 50 -0.81 -5.76 -12.36
N ILE A 51 -0.83 -5.49 -11.05
CA ILE A 51 -2.07 -5.40 -10.28
C ILE A 51 -2.90 -4.20 -10.73
N SER A 52 -2.26 -3.06 -11.00
CA SER A 52 -2.97 -1.85 -11.49
C SER A 52 -3.62 -2.09 -12.85
N THR A 53 -2.93 -2.77 -13.77
CA THR A 53 -3.50 -3.20 -15.05
C THR A 53 -4.66 -4.19 -14.86
N ALA A 54 -4.51 -5.18 -13.97
CA ALA A 54 -5.58 -6.12 -13.67
C ALA A 54 -6.82 -5.41 -13.10
N GLN A 55 -6.60 -4.46 -12.19
CA GLN A 55 -7.65 -3.65 -11.60
C GLN A 55 -8.40 -2.82 -12.65
N ALA A 56 -7.67 -2.14 -13.55
CA ALA A 56 -8.28 -1.36 -14.64
C ALA A 56 -9.06 -2.25 -15.64
N ASN A 57 -8.50 -3.40 -16.03
CA ASN A 57 -9.12 -4.31 -16.99
C ASN A 57 -10.37 -5.03 -16.46
N ASN A 58 -10.53 -5.10 -15.14
CA ASN A 58 -11.70 -5.70 -14.49
C ASN A 58 -12.65 -4.64 -13.93
N SER A 59 -12.57 -3.38 -14.40
CA SER A 59 -13.44 -2.29 -13.96
C SER A 59 -13.52 -2.14 -12.44
N ASP A 60 -12.40 -2.37 -11.74
CA ASP A 60 -12.29 -2.39 -10.29
C ASP A 60 -13.10 -3.50 -9.56
N GLU A 61 -13.74 -4.43 -10.29
CA GLU A 61 -14.55 -5.54 -9.76
C GLU A 61 -13.71 -6.72 -9.24
N LEU A 62 -12.62 -6.45 -8.54
CA LEU A 62 -11.73 -7.46 -7.95
C LEU A 62 -11.97 -7.66 -6.44
N GLY A 63 -13.18 -7.36 -5.98
CA GLY A 63 -13.58 -7.50 -4.56
C GLY A 63 -12.74 -6.64 -3.60
N GLY A 64 -12.11 -5.57 -4.08
CA GLY A 64 -11.20 -4.73 -3.30
C GLY A 64 -9.83 -5.35 -3.00
N HIS A 65 -9.59 -6.60 -3.38
CA HIS A 65 -8.34 -7.30 -3.08
C HIS A 65 -7.14 -6.75 -3.87
N ALA A 66 -7.36 -6.25 -5.10
CA ALA A 66 -6.30 -5.61 -5.89
C ALA A 66 -5.77 -4.33 -5.21
N ALA A 67 -6.68 -3.47 -4.74
CA ALA A 67 -6.32 -2.30 -3.96
C ALA A 67 -5.57 -2.70 -2.66
N LYS A 68 -6.03 -3.74 -1.98
CA LYS A 68 -5.37 -4.23 -0.76
C LYS A 68 -3.98 -4.82 -1.02
N ALA A 69 -3.81 -5.55 -2.11
CA ALA A 69 -2.51 -6.09 -2.52
C ALA A 69 -1.52 -4.96 -2.83
N LYS A 70 -1.96 -3.92 -3.55
CA LYS A 70 -1.17 -2.71 -3.78
C LYS A 70 -0.77 -2.01 -2.48
N GLU A 71 -1.67 -1.90 -1.51
CA GLU A 71 -1.36 -1.36 -0.17
C GLU A 71 -0.24 -2.15 0.52
N TYR A 72 -0.28 -3.49 0.45
CA TYR A 72 0.78 -4.33 1.01
C TYR A 72 2.12 -4.17 0.28
N LEU A 73 2.10 -4.04 -1.04
CA LEU A 73 3.31 -3.78 -1.83
C LEU A 73 3.96 -2.45 -1.46
N ILE A 74 3.18 -1.38 -1.26
CA ILE A 74 3.71 -0.10 -0.80
C ILE A 74 4.32 -0.20 0.61
N LYS A 75 3.67 -0.93 1.53
CA LYS A 75 4.24 -1.18 2.87
C LYS A 75 5.55 -1.96 2.79
N ALA A 76 5.60 -3.00 1.96
CA ALA A 76 6.82 -3.77 1.75
C ALA A 76 7.96 -2.90 1.18
N ASP A 77 7.68 -2.08 0.17
CA ASP A 77 8.64 -1.13 -0.41
C ASP A 77 9.21 -0.16 0.65
N ALA A 78 8.36 0.37 1.53
CA ALA A 78 8.79 1.23 2.63
C ALA A 78 9.75 0.51 3.59
N GLU A 79 9.43 -0.74 3.97
CA GLU A 79 10.31 -1.54 4.85
C GLU A 79 11.64 -1.88 4.18
N LEU A 80 11.67 -2.15 2.88
CA LEU A 80 12.93 -2.38 2.15
C LEU A 80 13.84 -1.14 2.17
N ARG A 81 13.26 0.06 2.05
CA ARG A 81 14.02 1.32 2.17
C ARG A 81 14.60 1.50 3.57
N LEU A 82 13.80 1.24 4.60
CA LEU A 82 14.27 1.28 5.99
C LEU A 82 15.40 0.28 6.25
N ALA A 83 15.29 -0.93 5.70
CA ALA A 83 16.34 -1.94 5.78
C ALA A 83 17.64 -1.47 5.10
N ALA A 84 17.52 -0.87 3.90
CA ALA A 84 18.67 -0.28 3.20
C ALA A 84 19.31 0.84 4.00
N ASP A 85 18.52 1.71 4.65
CA ASP A 85 19.02 2.79 5.51
C ASP A 85 19.75 2.27 6.75
N VAL A 86 19.23 1.21 7.39
CA VAL A 86 19.93 0.53 8.50
C VAL A 86 21.27 -0.03 8.03
N ALA A 87 21.28 -0.71 6.88
CA ALA A 87 22.50 -1.26 6.30
C ALA A 87 23.48 -0.15 5.88
N ASN A 88 22.99 1.02 5.48
CA ASN A 88 23.81 2.16 5.07
C ASN A 88 24.57 2.82 6.24
N ARG A 89 24.06 2.70 7.47
CA ARG A 89 24.64 3.29 8.68
C ARG A 89 25.67 2.39 9.38
N ARG A 90 25.87 1.17 8.89
CA ARG A 90 26.96 0.27 9.33
C ARG A 90 28.21 0.53 8.51
#